data_AF-A0A414M6C7-F1
#
_entry.id   AF-A0A414M6C7-F1
#
_cell.length_a   1.000
_cell.length_b   1.000
_cell.length_c   1.000
_cell.angle_alpha   90.00
_cell.angle_beta   90.00
_cell.angle_gamma   90.00
#
_symmetry.space_group_name_H-M   'P 1'
#
loop_
_entity.id
_entity.type
_entity.pdbx_description
1 polymer ?
#
loop_
_entity_poly.entity_id
_entity_poly.type
_entity_poly.pdbx_seq_one_letter_code
_entity_poly.pdbx_strand_id
1 'polypeptide(L)'
;MTSQYIVDHLGKPHSWYVVLTGPHVELDIKRKLEQQGFITYVPFDSIQRHWAGRTKKIHIPTITRCVLVYTTNEEIQRIQKEYVILPFQTITALYQSQ
;
A
#
# COMPACT_ATOMS: atom_id res chain seq x y z
N MET A 1 -6.48 -10.97 -17.58
CA MET A 1 -5.20 -11.29 -16.90
C MET A 1 -5.53 -12.09 -15.66
N THR A 2 -5.07 -13.34 -15.56
CA THR A 2 -5.23 -14.19 -14.37
C THR A 2 -4.04 -13.98 -13.42
N SER A 3 -4.20 -14.28 -12.13
CA SER A 3 -3.08 -14.23 -11.17
C SER A 3 -1.89 -15.09 -11.63
N GLN A 4 -2.17 -16.24 -12.26
CA GLN A 4 -1.17 -17.14 -12.81
C GLN A 4 -0.30 -16.46 -13.88
N TYR A 5 -0.90 -15.70 -14.80
CA TYR A 5 -0.16 -14.97 -15.85
C TYR A 5 0.85 -13.98 -15.27
N ILE A 6 0.51 -13.30 -14.17
CA ILE A 6 1.39 -12.33 -13.51
C ILE A 6 2.58 -13.06 -12.85
N VAL A 7 2.33 -14.19 -12.19
CA VAL A 7 3.37 -15.03 -11.59
C VAL A 7 4.34 -15.54 -12.64
N ASP A 8 3.83 -16.03 -13.76
CA ASP A 8 4.62 -16.61 -14.86
C ASP A 8 5.55 -15.55 -15.51
N HIS A 9 5.11 -14.29 -15.58
CA HIS A 9 5.89 -13.20 -16.18
C HIS A 9 6.89 -12.52 -15.22
N LEU A 10 6.73 -12.70 -13.90
CA LEU A 10 7.62 -12.11 -12.89
C LEU A 10 8.76 -13.04 -12.46
N GLY A 11 8.73 -14.31 -12.90
CA GLY A 11 9.78 -15.31 -12.62
C GLY A 11 9.90 -15.76 -11.15
N LYS A 12 9.18 -15.10 -10.22
CA LYS A 12 9.15 -15.40 -8.79
C LYS A 12 7.76 -15.12 -8.19
N PRO A 13 7.36 -15.83 -7.12
CA PRO A 13 6.09 -15.58 -6.45
C PRO A 13 6.11 -14.21 -5.76
N HIS A 14 5.20 -13.33 -6.15
CA HIS A 14 4.99 -12.02 -5.55
C HIS A 14 3.69 -12.01 -4.74
N SER A 15 3.67 -11.23 -3.66
CA SER A 15 2.50 -11.03 -2.80
C SER A 15 2.30 -9.56 -2.48
N TRP A 16 1.08 -9.20 -2.10
CA TRP A 16 0.78 -7.87 -1.57
C TRP A 16 1.08 -7.81 -0.08
N TYR A 17 1.89 -6.83 0.32
CA TYR A 17 2.19 -6.51 1.71
C TYR A 17 1.66 -5.12 2.05
N VAL A 18 1.36 -4.91 3.34
CA VAL A 18 0.90 -3.61 3.84
C VAL A 18 2.04 -2.97 4.64
N VAL A 19 2.55 -1.85 4.13
CA VAL A 19 3.49 -0.98 4.84
C VAL A 19 2.68 0.02 5.66
N LEU A 20 2.88 0.03 6.98
CA LEU A 20 2.25 0.99 7.88
C LEU A 20 2.99 2.32 7.81
N THR A 21 2.22 3.41 7.75
CA THR A 21 2.77 4.76 7.65
C THR A 21 2.32 5.65 8.79
N GLY A 22 3.02 6.78 8.94
CA GLY A 22 2.49 7.93 9.66
C GLY A 22 1.24 8.49 8.96
N PRO A 23 0.45 9.32 9.65
CA PRO A 23 -0.67 10.02 9.03
C PRO A 23 -0.19 10.98 7.93
N HIS A 24 -0.87 11.00 6.79
CA HIS A 24 -0.69 11.95 5.69
C HIS A 24 0.66 11.91 4.96
N VAL A 25 1.46 10.87 5.17
CA VAL A 25 2.75 10.65 4.50
C VAL A 25 2.73 9.47 3.52
N GLU A 26 1.55 8.91 3.25
CA GLU A 26 1.34 7.74 2.39
C GLU A 26 1.93 7.96 0.98
N LEU A 27 1.67 9.14 0.39
CA LEU A 27 2.16 9.47 -0.95
C LEU A 27 3.68 9.66 -1.03
N ASP A 28 4.27 10.20 0.02
CA ASP A 28 5.73 10.40 0.05
C ASP A 28 6.44 9.07 0.22
N ILE A 29 5.93 8.17 1.07
CA ILE A 29 6.46 6.81 1.22
C ILE A 29 6.27 6.01 -0.06
N LYS A 30 5.08 6.09 -0.70
CA LYS A 30 4.83 5.52 -2.02
C LYS A 30 5.91 5.95 -3.02
N ARG A 31 6.16 7.27 -3.13
CA ARG A 31 7.16 7.81 -4.06
C ARG A 31 8.57 7.30 -3.76
N LYS A 32 8.98 7.24 -2.49
CA LYS A 32 10.30 6.71 -2.09
C LYS A 32 10.45 5.23 -2.47
N LEU A 33 9.43 4.42 -2.22
CA LEU A 33 9.44 3.00 -2.57
C LEU A 33 9.47 2.79 -4.09
N GLU A 34 8.72 3.60 -4.86
CA GLU A 34 8.77 3.57 -6.34
C GLU A 34 10.16 3.94 -6.87
N GLN A 35 10.82 4.94 -6.26
CA GLN A 35 12.20 5.32 -6.60
C GLN A 35 13.21 4.21 -6.30
N GLN A 36 12.92 3.35 -5.31
CA GLN A 36 13.71 2.16 -5.01
C GLN A 36 13.38 0.96 -5.93
N GLY A 37 12.42 1.11 -6.86
CA GLY A 37 12.03 0.10 -7.83
C GLY A 37 10.90 -0.83 -7.38
N PHE A 38 10.22 -0.53 -6.28
CA PHE A 38 9.09 -1.33 -5.81
C PHE A 38 7.79 -0.95 -6.52
N ILE A 39 6.98 -1.97 -6.82
CA ILE A 39 5.61 -1.78 -7.30
C ILE A 39 4.73 -1.45 -6.10
N THR A 40 4.15 -0.25 -6.09
CA THR A 40 3.33 0.22 -4.96
C THR A 40 1.97 0.72 -5.39
N TYR A 41 1.03 0.68 -4.44
CA TYR A 41 -0.31 1.19 -4.60
C TYR A 41 -0.79 1.82 -3.30
N VAL A 42 -1.46 2.96 -3.40
CA VAL A 42 -2.19 3.57 -2.30
C VAL A 42 -3.59 3.85 -2.82
N PRO A 43 -4.64 3.24 -2.25
CA PRO A 43 -6.00 3.51 -2.69
C PRO A 43 -6.40 4.91 -2.26
N PHE A 44 -6.82 5.74 -3.22
CA PHE A 44 -7.30 7.10 -2.99
C PHE A 44 -8.69 7.27 -3.60
N ASP A 45 -9.56 7.92 -2.85
CA ASP A 45 -10.83 8.43 -3.33
C ASP A 45 -10.78 9.93 -3.52
N SER A 46 -11.42 10.39 -4.60
CA SER A 46 -11.56 11.81 -4.87
C SER A 46 -12.90 12.32 -4.32
N ILE A 47 -12.85 13.18 -3.32
CA ILE A 47 -14.05 13.78 -2.72
C ILE A 47 -14.06 15.29 -2.96
N GLN A 48 -15.25 15.89 -3.05
CA GLN A 48 -15.39 17.34 -3.06
C GLN A 48 -15.58 17.84 -1.63
N ARG A 49 -14.72 18.77 -1.20
CA ARG A 49 -14.81 19.37 0.13
C ARG A 49 -15.05 20.87 0.01
N HIS A 50 -16.02 21.37 0.77
CA HIS A 50 -16.39 22.78 0.83
C HIS A 50 -15.79 23.41 2.07
N TRP A 51 -15.05 24.51 1.90
CA TRP A 51 -14.45 25.27 2.98
C TRP A 51 -14.55 26.76 2.69
N ALA A 52 -15.10 27.54 3.62
CA ALA A 52 -15.18 29.00 3.52
C ALA A 52 -15.66 29.50 2.14
N GLY A 53 -16.72 28.89 1.59
CA GLY A 53 -17.30 29.25 0.29
C GLY A 53 -16.54 28.74 -0.94
N ARG A 54 -15.46 27.94 -0.77
CA ARG A 54 -14.70 27.34 -1.88
C ARG A 54 -14.86 25.82 -1.89
N THR A 55 -15.15 25.26 -3.05
CA THR A 55 -15.19 23.81 -3.27
C THR A 55 -13.88 23.35 -3.89
N LYS A 56 -13.24 22.36 -3.29
CA LYS A 56 -12.04 21.73 -3.86
C LYS A 56 -12.21 20.23 -3.92
N LYS A 57 -11.88 19.64 -5.08
CA LYS A 57 -11.71 18.19 -5.22
C LYS A 57 -10.38 17.82 -4.56
N ILE A 58 -10.43 16.98 -3.53
CA ILE A 58 -9.26 16.50 -2.79
C ILE A 58 -9.18 14.99 -2.91
N HIS A 59 -7.96 14.45 -2.87
CA HIS A 59 -7.74 13.01 -2.81
C HIS A 59 -7.49 12.62 -1.35
N ILE A 60 -8.30 11.70 -0.83
CA ILE A 60 -8.15 11.14 0.52
C ILE A 60 -7.84 9.64 0.39
N PRO A 61 -6.94 9.09 1.21
CA PRO A 61 -6.65 7.66 1.14
C PRO A 61 -7.87 6.88 1.64
N THR A 62 -8.34 5.91 0.84
CA THR A 62 -9.45 5.02 1.21
C THR A 62 -9.05 4.15 2.41
N ILE A 63 -7.79 3.72 2.43
CA ILE A 63 -7.18 3.04 3.58
C ILE A 63 -6.08 3.97 4.10
N THR A 64 -6.41 4.68 5.19
CA THR A 64 -5.47 5.61 5.80
C THR A 64 -4.24 4.88 6.36
N ARG A 65 -3.10 5.55 6.39
CA ARG A 65 -1.87 5.10 7.05
C ARG A 65 -1.27 3.81 6.49
N CYS A 66 -1.54 3.50 5.24
CA CYS A 66 -1.08 2.28 4.59
C CYS A 66 -0.57 2.55 3.16
N VAL A 67 0.52 1.87 2.80
CA VAL A 67 0.96 1.71 1.41
C VAL A 67 1.01 0.22 1.09
N LEU A 68 0.37 -0.17 0.00
CA LEU A 68 0.39 -1.55 -0.49
C LEU A 68 1.62 -1.72 -1.38
N VAL A 69 2.38 -2.79 -1.16
CA VAL A 69 3.59 -3.09 -1.93
C VAL A 69 3.49 -4.49 -2.49
N TYR A 70 3.74 -4.63 -3.78
CA TYR A 70 3.75 -5.91 -4.48
C TYR A 70 5.19 -6.35 -4.76
N THR A 71 5.65 -7.37 -4.05
CA THR A 71 7.07 -7.77 -4.03
C THR A 71 7.21 -9.22 -3.56
N THR A 72 8.44 -9.75 -3.50
CA THR A 72 8.70 -11.11 -2.99
C THR A 72 8.99 -11.14 -1.49
N ASN A 73 9.00 -12.33 -0.90
CA ASN A 73 9.34 -12.54 0.52
C ASN A 73 10.79 -12.13 0.85
N GLU A 74 11.73 -12.23 -0.10
CA GLU A 74 13.12 -11.82 0.12
C GLU A 74 13.25 -10.29 0.04
N GLU A 75 12.51 -9.68 -0.88
CA GLU A 75 12.58 -8.25 -1.12
C GLU A 75 11.89 -7.43 -0.04
N ILE A 76 10.78 -7.92 0.53
CA ILE A 76 10.08 -7.24 1.63
C ILE A 76 10.97 -7.10 2.88
N GLN A 77 11.97 -7.98 3.07
CA GLN A 77 12.97 -7.85 4.14
C GLN A 77 13.80 -6.57 4.02
N ARG A 78 13.96 -6.03 2.81
CA ARG A 78 14.64 -4.73 2.61
C ARG A 78 13.78 -3.58 3.12
N ILE A 79 12.47 -3.65 2.88
CA ILE A 79 11.51 -2.63 3.34
C ILE A 79 11.33 -2.70 4.86
N GLN A 80 11.33 -3.90 5.45
CA GLN A 80 11.22 -4.11 6.90
C GLN A 80 12.34 -3.44 7.73
N LYS A 81 13.48 -3.10 7.12
CA LYS A 81 14.56 -2.37 7.80
C LYS A 81 14.20 -0.93 8.12
N GLU A 82 13.33 -0.32 7.32
CA GLU A 82 12.98 1.12 7.42
C GLU A 82 11.51 1.32 7.82
N TYR A 83 10.62 0.39 7.44
CA TYR A 83 9.19 0.53 7.64
C TYR A 83 8.59 -0.68 8.34
N VAL A 84 7.52 -0.44 9.11
CA VAL A 84 6.76 -1.49 9.75
C VAL A 84 5.84 -2.14 8.72
N ILE A 85 5.95 -3.46 8.56
CA ILE A 85 5.05 -4.26 7.73
C ILE A 85 3.98 -4.88 8.64
N LEU A 86 2.71 -4.76 8.25
CA LEU A 86 1.61 -5.40 8.97
C LEU A 86 1.73 -6.93 8.83
N PRO A 87 1.83 -7.69 9.93
CA PRO A 87 1.91 -9.14 9.85
C PRO A 87 0.62 -9.76 9.29
N PHE A 88 0.75 -10.76 8.42
CA PHE A 88 -0.40 -11.47 7.86
C PHE A 88 -1.29 -12.10 8.95
N GLN A 89 -0.68 -12.60 10.03
CA GLN A 89 -1.41 -13.18 11.16
C GLN A 89 -2.39 -12.20 11.81
N THR A 90 -2.03 -10.91 11.88
CA THR A 90 -2.89 -9.85 12.40
C THR A 90 -4.11 -9.65 11.50
N ILE A 91 -3.94 -9.73 10.18
CA ILE A 91 -5.04 -9.60 9.21
C ILE A 91 -6.02 -10.77 9.35
N THR A 92 -5.51 -12.00 9.44
CA THR A 92 -6.35 -13.20 9.60
C THR A 92 -7.12 -13.18 10.91
N ALA A 93 -6.49 -12.78 12.02
CA ALA A 93 -7.14 -12.67 13.31
C ALA A 93 -8.29 -11.65 13.29
N LEU A 94 -8.09 -10.49 12.64
CA LEU A 94 -9.15 -9.48 12.47
C LEU A 94 -10.33 -10.00 11.66
N TYR A 95 -10.07 -10.76 10.59
CA TYR A 95 -11.12 -11.36 9.77
C TYR A 95 -11.91 -12.44 10.51
N GLN A 96 -11.24 -13.28 11.31
CA GLN A 96 -11.92 -14.33 12.10
C GLN A 96 -12.76 -13.77 13.26
N SER A 97 -12.51 -12.53 13.67
CA SER A 97 -13.27 -11.85 14.72
C SER A 97 -14.52 -11.10 14.24
N GLN A 98 -14.82 -11.13 12.93
CA GLN A 98 -16.04 -10.59 12.32
C GLN A 98 -17.08 -11.67 12.08
#